data_AF-A0A7C3QI48-F1
#
_entry.id   AF-A0A7C3QI48-F1
#
_cell.length_a   1.000
_cell.length_b   1.000
_cell.length_c   1.000
_cell.angle_alpha   90.00
_cell.angle_beta   90.00
_cell.angle_gamma   90.00
#
_symmetry.space_group_name_H-M   'P 1'
#
loop_
_entity.id
_entity.type
_entity.pdbx_description
1 polymer ?
#
loop_
_entity_poly.entity_id
_entity_poly.type
_entity_poly.pdbx_seq_one_letter_code
_entity_poly.pdbx_strand_id
1 'polypeptide(L)' 'MDGQIKPGWYIHPQFGLIKVYADETNSWNYKCYSDSGARALSKERPLDQWTWALCEEKEGII' A
#
# COMPACT_ATOMS: atom_id res chain seq x y z
N MET A 1 -15.18 7.28 6.63
CA MET A 1 -15.22 6.33 5.50
C MET A 1 -14.67 5.03 6.00
N ASP A 2 -15.56 4.08 6.31
CA ASP A 2 -15.23 2.74 6.81
C ASP A 2 -14.85 1.87 5.59
N GLY A 3 -13.75 2.24 4.95
CA GLY A 3 -13.22 1.49 3.82
C GLY A 3 -12.43 0.33 4.37
N GLN A 4 -13.01 -0.88 4.33
CA GLN A 4 -12.27 -2.11 4.59
C GLN A 4 -10.94 -2.04 3.81
N ILE A 5 -9.82 -2.13 4.54
CA ILE A 5 -8.50 -2.17 3.92
C ILE A 5 -8.46 -3.38 3.00
N LYS A 6 -7.96 -3.19 1.77
CA LYS A 6 -7.88 -4.25 0.76
C LYS A 6 -6.44 -4.43 0.30
N PRO A 7 -6.00 -5.68 0.09
CA PRO A 7 -4.69 -5.92 -0.47
C PRO A 7 -4.67 -5.45 -1.94
N GLY A 8 -3.58 -4.82 -2.36
CA GLY A 8 -3.50 -4.24 -3.70
C GLY A 8 -2.34 -3.27 -3.88
N TRP A 9 -2.30 -2.66 -5.05
CA TRP A 9 -1.35 -1.60 -5.39
C TRP A 9 -2.02 -0.24 -5.29
N TYR A 10 -1.38 0.66 -4.56
CA TYR A 10 -1.90 2.00 -4.29
C TYR A 10 -0.83 3.04 -4.55
N ILE A 11 -1.26 4.25 -4.87
CA ILE A 11 -0.40 5.43 -4.92
C ILE A 11 -0.63 6.23 -3.63
N HIS A 12 0.45 6.52 -2.92
CA HIS A 12 0.44 7.41 -1.77
C HIS A 12 1.17 8.71 -2.13
N PRO A 13 0.61 9.91 -1.81
CA PRO A 13 1.17 11.19 -2.24
C PRO A 13 2.59 11.44 -1.74
N GLN A 14 2.96 10.89 -0.58
CA GLN A 14 4.29 11.02 0.00
C GLN A 14 5.24 9.86 -0.30
N PHE A 15 4.70 8.65 -0.55
CA PHE A 15 5.51 7.43 -0.63
C PHE A 15 5.59 6.86 -2.05
N GLY A 16 4.81 7.41 -2.99
CA GLY A 16 4.70 6.90 -4.35
C GLY A 16 3.93 5.59 -4.41
N LEU A 17 4.36 4.67 -5.27
CA LEU A 17 3.74 3.35 -5.40
C LEU A 17 3.98 2.51 -4.15
N ILE A 18 2.90 2.03 -3.54
CA ILE A 18 2.95 1.11 -2.42
C ILE A 18 2.13 -0.14 -2.72
N LYS A 19 2.54 -1.28 -2.15
CA LYS A 19 1.75 -2.50 -2.12
C LYS A 19 1.23 -2.70 -0.71
N VAL A 20 -0.08 -2.82 -0.55
CA VAL A 20 -0.76 -3.15 0.70
C VAL A 20 -1.07 -4.64 0.74
N TYR A 21 -0.82 -5.28 1.87
CA TYR A 21 -1.11 -6.69 2.11
C TYR A 21 -1.36 -6.95 3.61
N ALA A 22 -2.14 -7.97 3.92
CA ALA A 22 -2.28 -8.48 5.28
C ALA A 22 -1.26 -9.60 5.52
N ASP A 23 -0.65 -9.63 6.70
CA ASP A 23 0.15 -10.77 7.14
C ASP A 23 -0.72 -11.88 7.77
N GLU A 24 -0.09 -12.99 8.16
CA GLU A 24 -0.75 -14.16 8.75
C GLU A 24 -1.47 -13.87 10.07
N THR A 25 -1.17 -12.75 10.73
CA THR A 25 -1.83 -12.30 11.97
C THR A 25 -3.00 -11.34 11.72
N ASN A 26 -3.39 -11.13 10.45
CA ASN A 26 -4.34 -10.10 10.00
C ASN A 26 -3.87 -8.66 10.28
N SER A 27 -2.57 -8.43 10.49
CA SER A 27 -2.07 -7.06 10.56
C SER A 27 -1.81 -6.53 9.14
N TRP A 28 -2.25 -5.31 8.88
CA TRP A 28 -2.08 -4.68 7.57
C TRP A 28 -0.72 -4.04 7.49
N ASN A 29 0.00 -4.32 6.42
CA ASN A 29 1.30 -3.75 6.13
C ASN A 29 1.34 -3.19 4.73
N TYR A 30 2.28 -2.27 4.51
CA TYR A 30 2.59 -1.76 3.20
C TYR A 30 4.09 -1.75 2.94
N LYS A 31 4.44 -1.76 1.66
CA LYS A 31 5.83 -1.65 1.20
C LYS A 31 5.89 -0.71 0.02
N CYS A 32 6.84 0.23 0.04
CA CYS A 32 7.07 1.17 -1.06
C CYS A 32 7.84 0.50 -2.19
N TYR A 33 7.48 0.80 -3.42
CA TYR A 33 8.10 0.31 -4.64
C TYR A 33 8.52 1.46 -5.56
N SER A 34 9.43 1.17 -6.49
CA SER A 34 9.70 2.06 -7.61
C SER A 34 8.45 2.25 -8.46
N ASP A 35 8.37 3.34 -9.23
CA ASP A 35 7.21 3.67 -10.08
C ASP A 35 6.78 2.52 -11.02
N SER A 36 7.77 1.71 -11.42
CA SER A 36 7.62 0.48 -12.22
C SER A 36 7.11 -0.76 -11.48
N GLY A 37 6.96 -0.72 -10.15
CA GLY A 37 6.61 -1.89 -9.33
C GLY A 37 7.69 -2.97 -9.22
N ALA A 38 8.81 -2.82 -9.93
CA ALA A 38 9.83 -3.87 -10.08
C ALA A 38 10.69 -4.10 -8.83
N ARG A 39 10.90 -3.06 -8.00
CA ARG A 39 11.77 -3.16 -6.83
C ARG A 39 11.16 -2.47 -5.62
N ALA A 40 11.21 -3.16 -4.48
CA ALA A 40 10.88 -2.54 -3.20
C ALA A 40 11.96 -1.53 -2.80
N LEU A 41 11.55 -0.30 -2.50
CA LEU A 41 12.41 0.79 -2.04
C LEU A 41 12.48 0.87 -0.52
N SER A 42 11.52 0.27 0.18
CA SER A 42 11.47 0.24 1.65
C SER A 42 11.32 -1.18 2.19
N LYS A 43 11.66 -1.34 3.47
CA LYS A 43 11.18 -2.46 4.30
C LYS A 43 9.66 -2.34 4.49
N GLU A 44 9.05 -3.46 4.87
CA GLU A 44 7.64 -3.47 5.28
C GLU A 44 7.40 -2.54 6.46
N ARG A 45 6.22 -1.92 6.49
CA ARG A 45 5.78 -1.02 7.55
C ARG A 45 4.32 -1.30 7.88
N PRO A 46 3.90 -1.15 9.14
CA PRO A 46 2.50 -1.26 9.51
C PRO A 46 1.69 -0.20 8.76
N LEU A 47 0.52 -0.58 8.26
CA LEU A 47 -0.39 0.33 7.58
C LEU A 47 -1.31 0.99 8.61
N ASP A 48 -1.02 2.25 8.90
CA ASP A 48 -1.88 3.09 9.71
C ASP A 48 -3.08 3.62 8.91
N GLN A 49 -4.17 3.93 9.63
CA GLN A 49 -5.40 4.45 9.03
C GLN A 49 -5.19 5.76 8.24
N TRP A 50 -4.25 6.61 8.68
CA TRP A 50 -3.90 7.84 7.98
C TRP A 50 -3.21 7.57 6.65
N THR A 51 -2.23 6.66 6.65
CA THR A 51 -1.55 6.23 5.43
C THR A 51 -2.57 5.64 4.45
N TRP A 52 -3.48 4.80 4.94
CA TRP A 52 -4.56 4.22 4.13
C TRP A 52 -5.52 5.28 3.57
N ALA A 53 -5.92 6.27 4.37
CA ALA A 53 -6.85 7.31 3.95
C ALA A 53 -6.29 8.21 2.83
N LEU A 54 -4.97 8.25 2.65
CA LEU A 54 -4.29 8.99 1.60
C LEU A 54 -3.92 8.12 0.39
N CYS A 55 -4.17 6.81 0.46
CA CYS A 55 -3.92 5.89 -0.64
C CYS A 55 -5.04 5.98 -1.68
N GLU A 56 -4.64 6.15 -2.94
CA GLU A 56 -5.53 6.01 -4.08
C GLU A 56 -5.24 4.69 -4.77
N GLU A 57 -6.28 3.92 -5.08
CA GLU A 57 -6.11 2.65 -5.82
C GLU A 57 -5.50 2.96 -7.19
N LYS A 58 -4.42 2.27 -7.54
CA LYS A 58 -3.84 2.39 -8.87
C LYS A 58 -4.68 1.54 -9.83
N GLU A 59 -5.81 2.09 -10.29
CA GLU A 59 -6.58 1.50 -11.40
C GLU A 59 -5.64 1.34 -12.61
N GLY A 60 -5.35 0.09 -12.99
CA GLY A 60 -4.60 -0.22 -14.21
C GLY A 60 -3.34 -1.08 -14.07
N ILE A 61 -3.09 -1.77 -12.95
CA ILE A 61 -2.13 -2.89 -12.94
C ILE A 61 -2.89 -4.21 -13.11
N ILE A 62 -2.94 -4.62 -14.38
CA ILE A 62 -3.26 -5.94 -14.96
C ILE A 62 -2.60 -7.11 -14.23
#